data_AF-E9GHA6-F1
#
_entry.id   AF-E9GHA6-F1
#
_cell.length_a   1.000
_cell.length_b   1.000
_cell.length_c   1.000
_cell.angle_alpha   90.00
_cell.angle_beta   90.00
_cell.angle_gamma   90.00
#
_symmetry.space_group_name_H-M   'P 1'
#
loop_
_entity.id
_entity.type
_entity.pdbx_description
1 polymer ?
#
loop_
_entity_poly.entity_id
_entity_poly.type
_entity_poly.pdbx_seq_one_letter_code
_entity_poly.pdbx_strand_id
1 'polypeptide(L)'
;MAAFPTMCPISLSLRQPDFLLQGASQSKPWLADLVESNEGAWNVLPVQCLCEFLLHEACDDLPVNDLMNDSKQQLGKRKERRHKHQQLVQHLRLLLTDPNQLPEACREVLDYLMRRLSAQKALARHQALTALSVVLAVKDDDITMSDVTYHPTFRCRTPAVIAALRAAFLIETQPLAVAAYLRFLSTCALGEPIQEQADLSLDLAQVIVERSSFIAALLPSPSNKTLQAAKTLECLLQLFWHYLLKAREPNKGSYTWSENQDQIPEA
;
A
#
# COMPACT_ATOMS: atom_id res chain seq x y z
N MET A 1 14.02 -23.52 42.59
CA MET A 1 12.91 -22.57 42.76
C MET A 1 13.30 -21.27 42.10
N ALA A 2 12.98 -21.10 40.82
CA ALA A 2 13.26 -19.87 40.08
C ALA A 2 11.97 -19.05 40.02
N ALA A 3 12.05 -17.81 40.49
CA ALA A 3 10.94 -16.87 40.54
C ALA A 3 10.61 -16.38 39.13
N PHE A 4 9.33 -16.46 38.75
CA PHE A 4 8.79 -15.74 37.61
C PHE A 4 8.75 -14.25 37.94
N PRO A 5 9.24 -13.33 37.08
CA PRO A 5 8.97 -11.92 37.26
C PRO A 5 7.52 -11.64 36.86
N THR A 6 6.78 -11.12 37.83
CA THR A 6 5.46 -10.52 37.70
C THR A 6 5.49 -9.40 36.64
N MET A 7 4.70 -9.57 35.57
CA MET A 7 4.45 -8.49 34.62
C MET A 7 3.67 -7.37 35.31
N CYS A 8 4.30 -6.21 35.50
CA CYS A 8 3.65 -4.98 35.92
C CYS A 8 2.80 -4.40 34.77
N PRO A 9 1.57 -3.93 35.04
CA PRO A 9 0.72 -3.26 34.06
C PRO A 9 1.00 -1.75 34.11
N ILE A 10 2.10 -1.28 33.52
CA ILE A 10 2.35 0.16 33.40
C ILE A 10 2.90 0.50 32.01
N SER A 11 2.15 1.40 31.37
CA SER A 11 2.47 2.19 30.17
C SER A 11 2.28 1.54 28.80
N LEU A 12 1.00 1.43 28.42
CA LEU A 12 0.52 1.32 27.03
C LEU A 12 0.83 2.57 26.17
N SER A 13 1.51 3.60 26.70
CA SER A 13 1.73 4.88 26.00
C SER A 13 3.19 5.12 25.55
N LEU A 14 4.11 4.16 25.74
CA LEU A 14 5.54 4.41 25.47
C LEU A 14 6.31 3.34 24.69
N ARG A 15 5.65 2.35 24.07
CA ARG A 15 6.35 1.47 23.12
C ARG A 15 6.33 2.09 21.73
N GLN A 16 7.48 2.63 21.35
CA GLN A 16 7.76 3.22 20.05
C GLN A 16 7.19 2.38 18.89
N PRO A 17 6.59 3.01 17.86
CA PRO A 17 6.06 2.32 16.68
C PRO A 17 7.14 1.52 15.92
N ASP A 18 8.42 1.82 16.14
CA ASP A 18 9.56 1.15 15.52
C ASP A 18 9.69 -0.34 15.90
N PHE A 19 9.25 -0.74 17.10
CA PHE A 19 9.30 -2.15 17.51
C PHE A 19 8.36 -3.03 16.67
N LEU A 20 7.27 -2.45 16.15
CA LEU A 20 6.39 -3.17 15.24
C LEU A 20 7.01 -3.29 13.85
N LEU A 21 7.68 -2.24 13.36
CA LEU A 21 8.27 -2.13 12.04
C LEU A 21 9.55 -2.97 11.84
N GLN A 22 10.37 -3.16 12.87
CA GLN A 22 11.62 -3.93 12.77
C GLN A 22 11.42 -5.46 12.70
N GLY A 23 10.20 -5.95 12.92
CA GLY A 23 9.91 -7.37 13.18
C GLY A 23 9.05 -8.07 12.14
N ALA A 24 9.19 -7.82 10.84
CA ALA A 24 8.43 -8.54 9.79
C ALA A 24 8.81 -10.04 9.63
N SER A 25 9.58 -10.61 10.56
CA SER A 25 10.12 -11.98 10.46
C SER A 25 9.97 -12.83 11.72
N GLN A 26 9.42 -12.29 12.81
CA GLN A 26 9.13 -13.10 14.00
C GLN A 26 7.62 -13.13 14.19
N SER A 27 7.06 -14.34 14.25
CA SER A 27 5.67 -14.53 14.66
C SER A 27 5.47 -13.80 15.99
N LYS A 28 4.45 -12.94 16.05
CA LYS A 28 4.09 -12.21 17.27
C LYS A 28 2.85 -12.86 17.87
N PRO A 29 2.97 -14.04 18.53
CA PRO A 29 1.81 -14.70 19.12
C PRO A 29 1.10 -13.82 20.15
N TRP A 30 1.84 -12.96 20.86
CA TRP A 30 1.28 -11.97 21.80
C TRP A 30 0.37 -10.93 21.14
N LEU A 31 0.52 -10.67 19.83
CA LEU A 31 -0.30 -9.68 19.13
C LEU A 31 -1.73 -10.20 18.96
N ALA A 32 -1.87 -11.51 18.68
CA ALA A 32 -3.18 -12.15 18.63
C ALA A 32 -3.86 -12.06 20.00
N ASP A 33 -3.18 -12.45 21.08
CA ASP A 33 -3.72 -12.36 22.43
C ASP A 33 -4.11 -10.91 22.82
N LEU A 34 -3.31 -9.92 22.40
CA LEU A 34 -3.60 -8.51 22.66
C LEU A 34 -4.84 -8.01 21.91
N VAL A 35 -4.95 -8.32 20.63
CA VAL A 35 -6.12 -7.89 19.82
C VAL A 35 -7.38 -8.62 20.27
N GLU A 36 -7.27 -9.91 20.61
CA GLU A 36 -8.38 -10.72 21.11
C GLU A 36 -8.85 -10.27 22.51
N SER A 37 -7.94 -9.90 23.41
CA SER A 37 -8.30 -9.42 24.75
C SER A 37 -8.98 -8.04 24.76
N ASN A 38 -8.91 -7.29 23.65
CA ASN A 38 -9.53 -5.98 23.48
C ASN A 38 -10.69 -6.01 22.45
N GLU A 39 -11.32 -7.17 22.26
CA GLU A 39 -12.51 -7.31 21.39
C GLU A 39 -13.60 -6.29 21.79
N GLY A 40 -14.10 -5.52 20.82
CA GLY A 40 -15.10 -4.46 21.03
C GLY A 40 -14.55 -3.11 21.53
N ALA A 41 -13.25 -3.02 21.85
CA ALA A 41 -12.58 -1.80 22.29
C ALA A 41 -11.33 -1.47 21.45
N TRP A 42 -11.30 -1.82 20.15
CA TRP A 42 -10.10 -1.66 19.30
C TRP A 42 -9.62 -0.22 19.15
N ASN A 43 -10.48 0.76 19.40
CA ASN A 43 -10.12 2.18 19.41
C ASN A 43 -9.08 2.55 20.48
N VAL A 44 -8.85 1.69 21.49
CA VAL A 44 -7.79 1.89 22.49
C VAL A 44 -6.43 1.37 22.02
N LEU A 45 -6.41 0.57 20.95
CA LEU A 45 -5.19 -0.02 20.41
C LEU A 45 -4.58 0.87 19.32
N PRO A 46 -3.24 0.92 19.19
CA PRO A 46 -2.59 1.56 18.06
C PRO A 46 -3.01 0.92 16.74
N VAL A 47 -3.27 1.75 15.72
CA VAL A 47 -3.65 1.30 14.37
C VAL A 47 -2.64 0.30 13.80
N GLN A 48 -1.36 0.48 14.09
CA GLN A 48 -0.27 -0.38 13.65
C GLN A 48 -0.42 -1.82 14.17
N CYS A 49 -0.90 -2.01 15.40
CA CYS A 49 -1.19 -3.33 15.95
C CYS A 49 -2.33 -4.01 15.18
N LEU A 50 -3.40 -3.26 14.89
CA LEU A 50 -4.55 -3.74 14.15
C LEU A 50 -4.16 -4.14 12.71
N CYS A 51 -3.36 -3.29 12.04
CA CYS A 51 -2.84 -3.58 10.71
C CYS A 51 -1.90 -4.78 10.70
N GLU A 52 -0.99 -4.92 11.69
CA GLU A 52 -0.12 -6.10 11.77
C GLU A 52 -0.92 -7.39 11.95
N PHE A 53 -1.95 -7.39 12.81
CA PHE A 53 -2.81 -8.56 12.99
C PHE A 53 -3.52 -8.91 11.67
N LEU A 54 -4.09 -7.92 10.98
CA LEU A 54 -4.70 -8.09 9.65
C LEU A 54 -3.72 -8.71 8.63
N LEU A 55 -2.46 -8.24 8.58
CA LEU A 55 -1.45 -8.73 7.64
C LEU A 55 -1.04 -10.19 7.90
N HIS A 56 -1.03 -10.63 9.15
CA HIS A 56 -0.69 -12.02 9.49
C HIS A 56 -1.80 -12.99 9.08
N GLU A 57 -3.07 -12.63 9.30
CA GLU A 57 -4.21 -13.46 8.89
C GLU A 57 -4.32 -13.58 7.37
N ALA A 58 -4.00 -12.52 6.62
CA ALA A 58 -3.93 -12.56 5.15
C ALA A 58 -2.89 -13.57 4.62
N CYS A 59 -1.95 -14.03 5.45
CA CYS A 59 -0.99 -15.08 5.12
C CYS A 59 -1.55 -16.49 5.33
N ASP A 60 -2.44 -16.66 6.31
CA ASP A 60 -2.98 -17.95 6.74
C ASP A 60 -4.06 -18.49 5.80
N ASP A 61 -4.60 -17.65 4.90
CA ASP A 61 -5.58 -18.04 3.85
C ASP A 61 -4.94 -18.73 2.63
N LEU A 62 -3.62 -18.88 2.57
CA LEU A 62 -2.98 -19.75 1.58
C LEU A 62 -3.36 -21.21 1.87
N PRO A 63 -3.81 -21.99 0.88
CA PRO A 63 -4.16 -23.39 1.07
C PRO A 63 -2.87 -24.20 1.33
N VAL A 64 -2.43 -24.24 2.58
CA VAL A 64 -1.46 -25.25 3.02
C VAL A 64 -2.20 -26.58 2.97
N ASN A 65 -1.64 -27.54 2.22
CA ASN A 65 -2.16 -28.89 1.96
C ASN A 65 -2.32 -29.78 3.22
N ASP A 66 -2.68 -29.24 4.38
CA ASP A 66 -2.82 -29.96 5.65
C ASP A 66 -4.27 -30.37 5.93
N LEU A 67 -4.98 -30.86 4.91
CA LEU A 67 -6.29 -31.48 5.09
C LEU A 67 -6.14 -33.00 5.19
N MET A 68 -5.68 -33.50 6.34
CA MET A 68 -6.07 -34.85 6.73
C MET A 68 -6.18 -35.16 8.22
N ASN A 69 -6.06 -34.19 9.15
CA ASN A 69 -6.22 -34.54 10.57
C ASN A 69 -6.62 -33.44 11.56
N ASP A 70 -7.44 -32.47 11.16
CA ASP A 70 -7.91 -31.46 12.12
C ASP A 70 -8.98 -32.02 13.06
N SER A 71 -8.64 -32.08 14.35
CA SER A 71 -9.57 -32.47 15.41
C SER A 71 -10.73 -31.45 15.51
N LYS A 72 -11.96 -31.90 15.83
CA LYS A 72 -13.16 -31.03 15.98
C LYS A 72 -12.92 -29.77 16.82
N GLN A 73 -12.02 -29.85 17.81
CA GLN A 73 -11.66 -28.74 18.70
C GLN A 73 -10.81 -27.66 18.02
N GLN A 74 -9.95 -28.02 17.06
CA GLN A 74 -9.18 -27.06 16.25
C GLN A 74 -10.06 -26.33 15.22
N LEU A 75 -11.07 -27.02 14.68
CA LEU A 75 -12.05 -26.43 13.77
C LEU A 75 -12.86 -25.31 14.44
N GLY A 76 -13.25 -25.51 15.71
CA GLY A 76 -13.96 -24.51 16.52
C GLY A 76 -13.12 -23.25 16.73
N LYS A 77 -11.86 -23.41 17.17
CA LYS A 77 -10.92 -22.28 17.36
C LYS A 77 -10.66 -21.51 16.06
N ARG A 78 -10.49 -22.20 14.92
CA ARG A 78 -10.34 -21.56 13.60
C ARG A 78 -11.57 -20.76 13.18
N LYS A 79 -12.78 -21.22 13.52
CA LYS A 79 -14.02 -20.51 13.21
C LYS A 79 -14.18 -19.25 14.08
N GLU A 80 -13.83 -19.34 15.35
CA GLU A 80 -13.85 -18.20 16.27
C GLU A 80 -12.84 -17.12 15.84
N ARG A 81 -11.59 -17.50 15.54
CA ARG A 81 -10.55 -16.60 15.03
C ARG A 81 -11.00 -15.87 13.76
N ARG A 82 -11.61 -16.59 12.81
CA ARG A 82 -12.18 -15.98 11.59
C ARG A 82 -13.30 -14.99 11.87
N HIS A 83 -14.18 -15.28 12.83
CA HIS A 83 -15.24 -14.34 13.20
C HIS A 83 -14.66 -13.05 13.79
N LYS A 84 -13.69 -13.14 14.70
CA LYS A 84 -12.99 -11.98 15.27
C LYS A 84 -12.27 -11.16 14.18
N HIS A 85 -11.60 -11.84 13.26
CA HIS A 85 -10.96 -11.20 12.11
C HIS A 85 -11.97 -10.40 11.27
N GLN A 86 -13.14 -10.98 10.98
CA GLN A 86 -14.19 -10.29 10.22
C GLN A 86 -14.69 -9.03 10.93
N GLN A 87 -14.87 -9.08 12.25
CA GLN A 87 -15.30 -7.91 13.00
C GLN A 87 -14.20 -6.81 13.00
N LEU A 88 -12.92 -7.19 13.12
CA LEU A 88 -11.80 -6.23 13.01
C LEU A 88 -11.76 -5.56 11.63
N VAL A 89 -11.92 -6.36 10.57
CA VAL A 89 -12.02 -5.84 9.20
C VAL A 89 -13.17 -4.84 9.08
N GLN A 90 -14.32 -5.13 9.70
CA GLN A 90 -15.45 -4.20 9.71
C GLN A 90 -15.10 -2.89 10.44
N HIS A 91 -14.37 -2.95 11.55
CA HIS A 91 -13.91 -1.75 12.24
C HIS A 91 -12.94 -0.92 11.40
N LEU A 92 -11.92 -1.53 10.80
CA LEU A 92 -11.00 -0.83 9.91
C LEU A 92 -11.72 -0.24 8.69
N ARG A 93 -12.72 -0.95 8.14
CA ARG A 93 -13.61 -0.45 7.08
C ARG A 93 -14.37 0.80 7.53
N LEU A 94 -14.91 0.81 8.75
CA LEU A 94 -15.59 1.99 9.28
C LEU A 94 -14.64 3.17 9.43
N LEU A 95 -13.41 2.95 9.92
CA LEU A 95 -12.39 4.00 9.99
C LEU A 95 -12.06 4.61 8.62
N LEU A 96 -12.15 3.81 7.55
CA LEU A 96 -11.91 4.25 6.18
C LEU A 96 -13.15 4.88 5.51
N THR A 97 -14.36 4.43 5.82
CA THR A 97 -15.55 4.80 5.04
C THR A 97 -16.47 5.80 5.72
N ASP A 98 -16.47 5.88 7.05
CA ASP A 98 -17.37 6.77 7.79
C ASP A 98 -16.80 8.20 7.83
N PRO A 99 -17.49 9.20 7.24
CA PRO A 99 -17.04 10.59 7.22
C PRO A 99 -16.97 11.25 8.60
N ASN A 100 -17.56 10.64 9.64
CA ASN A 100 -17.52 11.15 11.00
C ASN A 100 -16.30 10.65 11.81
N GLN A 101 -15.47 9.77 11.23
CA GLN A 101 -14.27 9.26 11.89
C GLN A 101 -13.12 10.27 11.84
N LEU A 102 -12.16 10.10 12.77
CA LEU A 102 -10.97 10.94 12.83
C LEU A 102 -10.12 10.75 11.56
N PRO A 103 -9.80 11.83 10.81
CA PRO A 103 -9.02 11.74 9.58
C PRO A 103 -7.60 11.19 9.82
N GLU A 104 -7.06 11.35 11.03
CA GLU A 104 -5.75 10.84 11.43
C GLU A 104 -5.71 9.30 11.43
N ALA A 105 -6.73 8.64 11.99
CA ALA A 105 -6.77 7.18 12.06
C ALA A 105 -6.85 6.55 10.67
N CYS A 106 -7.66 7.13 9.78
CA CYS A 106 -7.73 6.74 8.37
C CYS A 106 -6.36 6.89 7.69
N ARG A 107 -5.69 8.04 7.89
CA ARG A 107 -4.36 8.30 7.35
C ARG A 107 -3.34 7.29 7.88
N GLU A 108 -3.34 6.97 9.17
CA GLU A 108 -2.43 5.99 9.76
C GLU A 108 -2.62 4.58 9.19
N VAL A 109 -3.87 4.12 9.00
CA VAL A 109 -4.16 2.82 8.38
C VAL A 109 -3.57 2.77 6.97
N LEU A 110 -3.87 3.78 6.15
CA LEU A 110 -3.43 3.83 4.77
C LEU A 110 -1.90 3.96 4.67
N ASP A 111 -1.31 4.85 5.45
CA ASP A 111 0.15 5.07 5.49
C ASP A 111 0.90 3.80 5.93
N TYR A 112 0.38 3.07 6.92
CA TYR A 112 0.96 1.81 7.36
C TYR A 112 0.94 0.74 6.27
N LEU A 113 -0.25 0.48 5.69
CA LEU A 113 -0.40 -0.54 4.65
C LEU A 113 0.37 -0.18 3.37
N MET A 114 0.42 1.10 3.01
CA MET A 114 1.16 1.57 1.83
C MET A 114 2.67 1.42 1.99
N ARG A 115 3.23 1.74 3.16
CA ARG A 115 4.67 1.45 3.42
C ARG A 115 4.99 -0.03 3.23
N ARG A 116 4.08 -0.93 3.59
CA ARG A 116 4.28 -2.38 3.42
C ARG A 116 4.26 -2.83 1.96
N LEU A 117 3.65 -2.07 1.04
CA LEU A 117 3.76 -2.34 -0.41
C LEU A 117 5.18 -2.12 -0.94
N SER A 118 5.99 -1.29 -0.29
CA SER A 118 7.40 -1.07 -0.67
C SER A 118 8.38 -2.04 0.00
N ALA A 119 7.88 -3.06 0.70
CA ALA A 119 8.72 -4.04 1.40
C ALA A 119 9.53 -4.90 0.42
N GLN A 120 10.78 -5.21 0.79
CA GLN A 120 11.68 -6.05 -0.02
C GLN A 120 11.12 -7.47 -0.26
N LYS A 121 10.45 -8.03 0.75
CA LYS A 121 9.85 -9.36 0.66
C LYS A 121 8.54 -9.32 -0.12
N ALA A 122 8.44 -10.09 -1.20
CA ALA A 122 7.23 -10.21 -2.00
C ALA A 122 5.99 -10.64 -1.19
N LEU A 123 6.17 -11.55 -0.23
CA LEU A 123 5.10 -11.98 0.67
C LEU A 123 4.50 -10.81 1.47
N ALA A 124 5.34 -9.90 1.96
CA ALA A 124 4.88 -8.75 2.74
C ALA A 124 4.08 -7.76 1.89
N ARG A 125 4.47 -7.58 0.61
CA ARG A 125 3.71 -6.76 -0.35
C ARG A 125 2.37 -7.40 -0.68
N HIS A 126 2.35 -8.71 -0.92
CA HIS A 126 1.12 -9.45 -1.17
C HIS A 126 0.15 -9.37 0.01
N GLN A 127 0.63 -9.58 1.24
CA GLN A 127 -0.19 -9.40 2.46
C GLN A 127 -0.79 -7.99 2.52
N ALA A 128 -0.01 -6.95 2.19
CA ALA A 128 -0.49 -5.57 2.19
C ALA A 128 -1.54 -5.30 1.11
N LEU A 129 -1.39 -5.87 -0.08
CA LEU A 129 -2.41 -5.81 -1.14
C LEU A 129 -3.71 -6.48 -0.71
N THR A 130 -3.64 -7.68 -0.13
CA THR A 130 -4.80 -8.42 0.37
C THR A 130 -5.46 -7.69 1.53
N ALA A 131 -4.69 -7.14 2.46
CA ALA A 131 -5.20 -6.31 3.54
C ALA A 131 -5.93 -5.06 3.00
N LEU A 132 -5.36 -4.38 1.99
CA LEU A 132 -6.00 -3.24 1.35
C LEU A 132 -7.30 -3.63 0.64
N SER A 133 -7.32 -4.71 -0.15
CA SER A 133 -8.54 -5.15 -0.85
C SER A 133 -9.66 -5.49 0.15
N VAL A 134 -9.32 -6.21 1.22
CA VAL A 134 -10.25 -6.59 2.28
C VAL A 134 -10.78 -5.36 3.00
N VAL A 135 -9.94 -4.42 3.44
CA VAL A 135 -10.41 -3.24 4.19
C VAL A 135 -11.12 -2.21 3.31
N LEU A 136 -10.85 -2.20 2.00
CA LEU A 136 -11.56 -1.33 1.06
C LEU A 136 -12.82 -1.98 0.46
N ALA A 137 -13.11 -3.22 0.85
CA ALA A 137 -14.24 -4.02 0.36
C ALA A 137 -14.27 -4.11 -1.18
N VAL A 138 -13.09 -4.16 -1.81
CA VAL A 138 -12.96 -4.42 -3.24
C VAL A 138 -13.31 -5.89 -3.46
N LYS A 139 -14.27 -6.16 -4.35
CA LYS A 139 -14.75 -7.54 -4.61
C LYS A 139 -13.63 -8.40 -5.19
N ASP A 140 -13.59 -9.67 -4.77
CA ASP A 140 -12.56 -10.66 -5.12
C ASP A 140 -12.45 -11.01 -6.60
N ASP A 141 -13.46 -10.70 -7.43
CA ASP A 141 -13.52 -11.18 -8.82
C ASP A 141 -12.47 -10.54 -9.74
N ASP A 142 -11.76 -9.52 -9.28
CA ASP A 142 -10.61 -8.94 -9.97
C ASP A 142 -9.83 -8.14 -8.92
N ILE A 143 -8.69 -8.66 -8.43
CA ILE A 143 -7.70 -7.88 -7.65
C ILE A 143 -7.19 -6.77 -8.56
N THR A 144 -7.97 -5.73 -8.71
CA THR A 144 -7.65 -4.57 -9.48
C THR A 144 -7.83 -3.41 -8.53
N MET A 145 -6.72 -2.77 -8.16
CA MET A 145 -6.75 -1.50 -7.43
C MET A 145 -7.56 -0.41 -8.17
N SER A 146 -8.14 -0.67 -9.36
CA SER A 146 -9.11 0.22 -10.01
C SER A 146 -10.14 0.70 -9.01
N ASP A 147 -10.78 -0.21 -8.27
CA ASP A 147 -11.85 0.16 -7.34
C ASP A 147 -11.32 0.89 -6.10
N VAL A 148 -10.06 0.60 -5.72
CA VAL A 148 -9.34 1.33 -4.68
C VAL A 148 -9.10 2.79 -5.08
N THR A 149 -8.66 3.04 -6.32
CA THR A 149 -8.40 4.40 -6.83
C THR A 149 -9.62 5.30 -6.85
N TYR A 150 -10.79 4.75 -7.16
CA TYR A 150 -12.03 5.51 -7.26
C TYR A 150 -12.79 5.60 -5.93
N HIS A 151 -12.36 4.85 -4.90
CA HIS A 151 -13.01 4.88 -3.61
C HIS A 151 -12.85 6.28 -2.98
N PRO A 152 -13.92 6.94 -2.51
CA PRO A 152 -13.87 8.30 -1.96
C PRO A 152 -12.89 8.45 -0.79
N THR A 153 -12.60 7.38 -0.05
CA THR A 153 -11.57 7.33 0.99
C THR A 153 -10.15 7.53 0.48
N PHE A 154 -9.87 7.13 -0.77
CA PHE A 154 -8.55 7.29 -1.39
C PHE A 154 -8.27 8.71 -1.88
N ARG A 155 -9.14 9.66 -1.58
CA ARG A 155 -8.85 11.10 -1.70
C ARG A 155 -7.69 11.56 -0.80
N CYS A 156 -7.21 10.71 0.11
CA CYS A 156 -5.92 10.85 0.80
C CYS A 156 -4.73 10.61 -0.15
N ARG A 157 -4.64 11.39 -1.24
CA ARG A 157 -3.44 11.53 -2.08
C ARG A 157 -2.35 12.21 -1.27
N THR A 158 -1.75 11.47 -0.35
CA THR A 158 -0.58 11.97 0.37
C THR A 158 0.67 11.66 -0.45
N PRO A 159 1.66 12.56 -0.50
CA PRO A 159 2.93 12.31 -1.16
C PRO A 159 3.59 11.00 -0.70
N ALA A 160 3.39 10.61 0.57
CA ALA A 160 3.87 9.35 1.13
C ALA A 160 3.29 8.12 0.43
N VAL A 161 1.99 8.13 0.10
CA VAL A 161 1.33 7.02 -0.61
C VAL A 161 1.87 6.89 -2.03
N ILE A 162 2.04 8.01 -2.73
CA ILE A 162 2.60 8.04 -4.08
C ILE A 162 4.04 7.51 -4.05
N ALA A 163 4.87 8.00 -3.13
CA ALA A 163 6.25 7.56 -2.97
C ALA A 163 6.35 6.05 -2.65
N ALA A 164 5.50 5.54 -1.76
CA ALA A 164 5.47 4.12 -1.41
C ALA A 164 5.06 3.24 -2.61
N LEU A 165 4.07 3.67 -3.39
CA LEU A 165 3.64 2.95 -4.59
C LEU A 165 4.68 3.00 -5.71
N ARG A 166 5.37 4.12 -5.89
CA ARG A 166 6.51 4.24 -6.82
C ARG A 166 7.63 3.28 -6.43
N ALA A 167 8.01 3.25 -5.15
CA ALA A 167 8.99 2.31 -4.63
C ALA A 167 8.55 0.84 -4.82
N ALA A 168 7.28 0.54 -4.54
CA ALA A 168 6.69 -0.79 -4.76
C ALA A 168 6.75 -1.20 -6.24
N PHE A 169 6.38 -0.28 -7.15
CA PHE A 169 6.37 -0.49 -8.59
C PHE A 169 7.74 -0.93 -9.14
N LEU A 170 8.83 -0.34 -8.65
CA LEU A 170 10.19 -0.68 -9.09
C LEU A 170 10.57 -2.14 -8.76
N ILE A 171 10.17 -2.64 -7.58
CA ILE A 171 10.60 -3.95 -7.05
C ILE A 171 9.56 -5.06 -7.20
N GLU A 172 8.33 -4.74 -7.60
CA GLU A 172 7.22 -5.70 -7.57
C GLU A 172 7.38 -6.80 -8.62
N THR A 173 7.19 -8.05 -8.23
CA THR A 173 7.34 -9.24 -9.09
C THR A 173 6.01 -9.81 -9.57
N GLN A 174 4.88 -9.33 -9.05
CA GLN A 174 3.54 -9.75 -9.46
C GLN A 174 2.97 -8.84 -10.57
N PRO A 175 2.67 -9.37 -11.77
CA PRO A 175 2.15 -8.57 -12.89
C PRO A 175 0.85 -7.81 -12.56
N LEU A 176 -0.11 -8.48 -11.93
CA LEU A 176 -1.40 -7.89 -11.58
C LEU A 176 -1.25 -6.70 -10.61
N ALA A 177 -0.33 -6.82 -9.65
CA ALA A 177 0.01 -5.74 -8.72
C ALA A 177 0.63 -4.54 -9.44
N VAL A 178 1.56 -4.77 -10.38
CA VAL A 178 2.16 -3.69 -11.19
C VAL A 178 1.11 -2.96 -12.02
N ALA A 179 0.20 -3.69 -12.68
CA ALA A 179 -0.91 -3.09 -13.42
C ALA A 179 -1.82 -2.24 -12.51
N ALA A 180 -2.05 -2.69 -11.28
CA ALA A 180 -2.79 -1.96 -10.26
C ALA A 180 -2.07 -0.67 -9.82
N TYR A 181 -0.77 -0.73 -9.53
CA TYR A 181 0.03 0.45 -9.18
C TYR A 181 0.05 1.49 -10.31
N LEU A 182 0.23 1.05 -11.56
CA LEU A 182 0.21 1.94 -12.73
C LEU A 182 -1.12 2.68 -12.88
N ARG A 183 -2.22 1.96 -12.69
CA ARG A 183 -3.57 2.53 -12.73
C ARG A 183 -3.80 3.51 -11.59
N PHE A 184 -3.21 3.26 -10.43
CA PHE A 184 -3.23 4.22 -9.33
C PHE A 184 -2.45 5.50 -9.65
N LEU A 185 -1.20 5.33 -10.08
CA LEU A 185 -0.30 6.44 -10.38
C LEU A 185 -0.84 7.31 -11.53
N SER A 186 -1.51 6.72 -12.52
CA SER A 186 -2.12 7.48 -13.63
C SER A 186 -3.23 8.43 -13.19
N THR A 187 -4.01 8.08 -12.16
CA THR A 187 -5.02 8.98 -11.59
C THR A 187 -4.42 10.11 -10.74
N CYS A 188 -3.22 9.90 -10.18
CA CYS A 188 -2.54 10.89 -9.34
C CYS A 188 -1.76 11.91 -10.17
N ALA A 189 -1.10 11.46 -11.24
CA ALA A 189 -0.15 12.26 -12.00
C ALA A 189 -0.75 13.55 -12.57
N LEU A 190 -2.06 13.62 -12.82
CA LEU A 190 -2.73 14.79 -13.40
C LEU A 190 -2.49 16.10 -12.61
N GLY A 191 -2.44 16.02 -11.27
CA GLY A 191 -2.36 17.19 -10.40
C GLY A 191 -0.95 17.60 -9.95
N GLU A 192 0.05 16.72 -10.12
CA GLU A 192 1.36 16.88 -9.47
C GLU A 192 2.29 17.87 -10.18
N PRO A 193 3.28 18.47 -9.47
CA PRO A 193 4.34 19.28 -10.08
C PRO A 193 5.07 18.53 -11.19
N ILE A 194 5.65 19.28 -12.16
CA ILE A 194 6.38 18.67 -13.28
C ILE A 194 7.54 17.77 -12.83
N GLN A 195 8.21 18.11 -11.72
CA GLN A 195 9.31 17.32 -11.17
C GLN A 195 8.85 15.91 -10.76
N GLU A 196 7.73 15.81 -10.03
CA GLU A 196 7.15 14.52 -9.62
C GLU A 196 6.71 13.68 -10.82
N GLN A 197 6.19 14.33 -11.86
CA GLN A 197 5.85 13.64 -13.11
C GLN A 197 7.09 13.15 -13.87
N ALA A 198 8.17 13.94 -13.85
CA ALA A 198 9.44 13.56 -14.46
C ALA A 198 10.03 12.36 -13.72
N ASP A 199 10.06 12.39 -12.40
CA ASP A 199 10.59 11.30 -11.58
C ASP A 199 9.75 10.02 -11.76
N LEU A 200 8.42 10.12 -11.80
CA LEU A 200 7.55 8.99 -12.14
C LEU A 200 7.84 8.46 -13.56
N SER A 201 8.05 9.35 -14.53
CA SER A 201 8.39 8.94 -15.90
C SER A 201 9.74 8.21 -15.98
N LEU A 202 10.71 8.61 -15.15
CA LEU A 202 11.99 7.91 -15.02
C LEU A 202 11.80 6.51 -14.41
N ASP A 203 10.99 6.37 -13.36
CA ASP A 203 10.68 5.06 -12.77
C ASP A 203 10.04 4.12 -13.81
N LEU A 204 9.08 4.63 -14.60
CA LEU A 204 8.44 3.89 -15.68
C LEU A 204 9.47 3.43 -16.72
N ALA A 205 10.33 4.35 -17.18
CA ALA A 205 11.37 4.04 -18.15
C ALA A 205 12.35 2.98 -17.63
N GLN A 206 12.74 3.09 -16.36
CA GLN A 206 13.63 2.10 -15.73
C GLN A 206 13.00 0.70 -15.76
N VAL A 207 11.75 0.54 -15.31
CA VAL A 207 11.09 -0.77 -15.31
C VAL A 207 10.89 -1.31 -16.74
N ILE A 208 10.54 -0.45 -17.71
CA ILE A 208 10.39 -0.86 -19.11
C ILE A 208 11.70 -1.38 -19.69
N VAL A 209 12.82 -0.73 -19.38
CA VAL A 209 14.15 -1.10 -19.90
C VAL A 209 14.72 -2.32 -19.18
N GLU A 210 14.77 -2.28 -17.85
CA GLU A 210 15.40 -3.32 -17.03
C GLU A 210 14.56 -4.61 -16.96
N ARG A 211 13.24 -4.49 -17.15
CA ARG A 211 12.28 -5.59 -16.99
C ARG A 211 11.35 -5.72 -18.20
N SER A 212 11.93 -5.58 -19.40
CA SER A 212 11.19 -5.55 -20.67
C SER A 212 10.28 -6.76 -20.92
N SER A 213 10.73 -7.98 -20.60
CA SER A 213 9.92 -9.20 -20.73
C SER A 213 8.71 -9.21 -19.79
N PHE A 214 8.88 -8.68 -18.58
CA PHE A 214 7.82 -8.54 -17.58
C PHE A 214 6.77 -7.51 -18.04
N ILE A 215 7.20 -6.36 -18.55
CA ILE A 215 6.28 -5.37 -19.11
C ILE A 215 5.57 -5.89 -20.37
N ALA A 216 6.25 -6.62 -21.25
CA ALA A 216 5.64 -7.19 -22.44
C ALA A 216 4.48 -8.15 -22.09
N ALA A 217 4.58 -8.88 -20.97
CA ALA A 217 3.50 -9.73 -20.48
C ALA A 217 2.26 -8.93 -19.98
N LEU A 218 2.44 -7.68 -19.58
CA LEU A 218 1.38 -6.78 -19.12
C LEU A 218 0.65 -6.06 -20.25
N LEU A 219 1.27 -5.96 -21.43
CA LEU A 219 0.75 -5.21 -22.56
C LEU A 219 -0.12 -6.06 -23.48
N PRO A 220 -1.02 -5.44 -24.26
CA PRO A 220 -1.81 -6.14 -25.26
C PRO A 220 -0.90 -6.82 -26.28
N SER A 221 -1.16 -8.09 -26.53
CA SER A 221 -0.43 -8.88 -27.52
C SER A 221 -1.38 -9.87 -28.21
N PRO A 222 -0.96 -10.53 -29.30
CA PRO A 222 -1.78 -11.56 -29.94
C PRO A 222 -2.21 -12.67 -28.98
N SER A 223 -1.38 -12.96 -27.96
CA SER A 223 -1.63 -13.95 -26.91
C SER A 223 -2.28 -13.38 -25.65
N ASN A 224 -2.25 -12.06 -25.42
CA ASN A 224 -2.84 -11.39 -24.27
C ASN A 224 -3.81 -10.28 -24.72
N LYS A 225 -5.08 -10.63 -24.89
CA LYS A 225 -6.16 -9.70 -25.30
C LYS A 225 -7.05 -9.26 -24.13
N THR A 226 -6.54 -9.35 -22.91
CA THR A 226 -7.33 -9.02 -21.72
C THR A 226 -7.65 -7.53 -21.66
N LEU A 227 -8.82 -7.18 -21.13
CA LEU A 227 -9.18 -5.78 -20.85
C LEU A 227 -8.16 -5.12 -19.92
N GLN A 228 -7.58 -5.89 -18.99
CA GLN A 228 -6.55 -5.42 -18.09
C GLN A 228 -5.30 -4.97 -18.83
N ALA A 229 -4.82 -5.75 -19.81
CA ALA A 229 -3.68 -5.38 -20.62
C ALA A 229 -3.92 -4.07 -21.40
N ALA A 230 -5.12 -3.92 -21.98
CA ALA A 230 -5.51 -2.69 -22.69
C ALA A 230 -5.49 -1.48 -21.75
N LYS A 231 -6.09 -1.61 -20.55
CA LYS A 231 -6.09 -0.56 -19.52
C LYS A 231 -4.69 -0.22 -19.03
N THR A 232 -3.79 -1.20 -18.90
CA THR A 232 -2.41 -0.96 -18.49
C THR A 232 -1.66 -0.13 -19.52
N LEU A 233 -1.81 -0.45 -20.81
CA LEU A 233 -1.25 0.35 -21.90
C LEU A 233 -1.81 1.77 -21.89
N GLU A 234 -3.13 1.93 -21.71
CA GLU A 234 -3.77 3.23 -21.62
C GLU A 234 -3.18 4.07 -20.48
N CYS A 235 -2.98 3.49 -19.29
CA CYS A 235 -2.39 4.19 -18.14
C CYS A 235 -0.94 4.64 -18.44
N LEU A 236 -0.13 3.79 -19.07
CA LEU A 236 1.24 4.15 -19.46
C LEU A 236 1.26 5.31 -20.46
N LEU A 237 0.40 5.26 -21.48
CA LEU A 237 0.28 6.32 -22.48
C LEU A 237 -0.21 7.62 -21.84
N GLN A 238 -1.20 7.55 -20.94
CA GLN A 238 -1.68 8.70 -20.19
C GLN A 238 -0.56 9.34 -19.37
N LEU A 239 0.20 8.57 -18.60
CA LEU A 239 1.31 9.08 -17.80
C LEU A 239 2.35 9.81 -18.65
N PHE A 240 2.77 9.18 -19.75
CA PHE A 240 3.73 9.77 -20.68
C PHE A 240 3.19 11.04 -21.37
N TRP A 241 1.93 11.00 -21.82
CA TRP A 241 1.26 12.13 -22.45
C TRP A 241 1.16 13.34 -21.52
N HIS A 242 0.74 13.13 -20.26
CA HIS A 242 0.62 14.23 -19.29
C HIS A 242 1.96 14.87 -18.97
N TYR A 243 3.02 14.07 -18.83
CA TYR A 243 4.38 14.59 -18.68
C TYR A 243 4.78 15.45 -19.89
N LEU A 244 4.58 14.95 -21.12
CA LEU A 244 4.92 15.70 -22.33
C LEU A 244 4.13 17.01 -22.48
N LEU A 245 2.85 17.01 -22.09
CA LEU A 245 2.04 18.22 -22.08
C LEU A 245 2.60 19.26 -21.11
N LYS A 246 2.89 18.88 -19.86
CA LYS A 246 3.45 19.82 -18.87
C LYS A 246 4.85 20.28 -19.24
N ALA A 247 5.69 19.41 -19.80
CA ALA A 247 7.03 19.76 -20.26
C ALA A 247 7.05 20.76 -21.42
N ARG A 248 5.93 20.89 -22.16
CA ARG A 248 5.76 21.90 -23.21
C ARG A 248 5.23 23.22 -22.70
N GLU A 249 4.78 23.31 -21.45
CA GLU A 249 4.34 24.58 -20.90
C GLU A 249 5.55 25.52 -20.78
N PRO A 250 5.46 26.76 -21.30
CA PRO A 250 6.54 27.72 -21.17
C PRO A 250 6.78 27.97 -19.68
N ASN A 251 8.03 27.80 -19.25
CA ASN A 251 8.42 27.89 -17.85
C ASN A 251 8.09 29.30 -17.31
N LYS A 252 6.93 29.46 -16.64
CA LYS A 252 6.43 30.76 -16.16
C LYS A 252 7.27 31.34 -15.01
N GLY A 253 8.29 30.62 -14.53
CA GLY A 253 9.02 30.99 -13.33
C GLY A 253 10.50 30.61 -13.35
N SER A 254 11.27 31.01 -14.36
CA SER A 254 12.75 31.07 -14.31
C SER A 254 13.33 31.91 -15.45
N TYR A 255 12.87 33.15 -15.61
CA TYR A 255 13.63 34.16 -16.34
C TYR A 255 13.71 35.44 -15.51
N THR A 256 14.37 35.34 -14.36
CA THR A 256 15.01 36.52 -13.79
C THR A 256 16.23 36.81 -14.66
N TRP A 257 16.01 37.60 -15.71
CA TRP A 257 17.07 38.44 -16.28
C TRP A 257 17.55 39.37 -15.16
N SER A 258 18.42 38.90 -14.28
CA SER A 258 19.06 39.74 -13.27
C SER A 258 20.56 39.48 -13.28
N GLU A 259 21.26 40.49 -13.79
CA GLU A 259 22.58 40.92 -13.33
C GLU A 259 23.76 40.00 -13.67
N ASN A 260 24.03 39.84 -14.96
CA ASN A 260 25.41 39.77 -15.46
C ASN A 260 25.54 40.73 -16.65
N GLN A 261 25.10 41.99 -16.48
CA GLN A 261 25.59 43.05 -17.35
C GLN A 261 27.05 43.29 -16.94
N ASP A 262 27.93 42.77 -17.77
CA ASP A 262 29.36 43.05 -17.76
C ASP A 262 29.61 44.52 -17.44
N GLN A 263 30.31 44.76 -16.33
CA GLN A 263 30.97 46.04 -16.09
C GLN A 263 32.01 46.22 -17.20
N ILE A 264 31.67 47.02 -18.21
CA ILE A 264 32.64 47.54 -19.17
C ILE A 264 33.56 48.48 -18.36
N PRO A 265 34.86 48.20 -18.22
CA PRO A 265 35.76 49.19 -17.67
C PRO A 265 35.93 50.27 -18.74
N GLU A 266 35.50 51.50 -18.43
CA GLU A 266 35.88 52.67 -19.23
C GLU A 266 37.42 52.76 -19.24
N ALA A 267 37.97 52.83 -20.45
CA ALA A 267 39.39 53.08 -20.72
C ALA A 267 39.61 54.56 -21.01
#